data_AF-A0A417YQG0-F1
#
_entry.id   AF-A0A417YQG0-F1
#
_cell.length_a   1.000
_cell.length_b   1.000
_cell.length_c   1.000
_cell.angle_alpha   90.00
_cell.angle_beta   90.00
_cell.angle_gamma   90.00
#
_symmetry.space_group_name_H-M   'P 1'
#
loop_
_entity.id
_entity.type
_entity.pdbx_description
1 polymer ?
#
loop_
_entity_poly.entity_id
_entity_poly.type
_entity_poly.pdbx_seq_one_letter_code
_entity_poly.pdbx_strand_id
1 'polypeptide(L)'
;MQTKIRIYKLISVFLSFLLIFTSIPWQTIHVSAEETGSAPNVQSKVNDETQSTDIKEIPSLRTEKAKVFQNKDGSYVSEVFLDPIHYKENGKWEDINNTLEENFQGEYENRANNFKVKFPKIPKNK
;
A
#
# COMPACT_ATOMS: atom_id res chain seq x y z
N MET A 1 28.54 38.15 36.06
CA MET A 1 29.02 38.41 34.68
C MET A 1 29.36 37.12 33.93
N GLN A 2 30.14 36.20 34.51
CA GLN A 2 30.50 34.88 33.95
C GLN A 2 29.29 33.99 33.55
N THR A 3 28.21 34.00 34.33
CA THR A 3 27.01 33.17 34.12
C THR A 3 26.21 33.59 32.88
N LYS A 4 26.09 34.90 32.62
CA LYS A 4 25.42 35.43 31.43
C LYS A 4 26.16 35.04 30.15
N ILE A 5 27.50 35.12 30.15
CA ILE A 5 28.33 34.71 29.00
C ILE A 5 28.19 33.21 28.71
N ARG A 6 28.08 32.36 29.74
CA ARG A 6 27.83 30.92 29.56
C ARG A 6 26.43 30.65 29.00
N ILE A 7 25.42 31.42 29.41
CA ILE A 7 24.04 31.27 28.92
C ILE A 7 23.92 31.71 27.45
N TYR A 8 24.54 32.81 27.04
CA TYR A 8 24.52 33.23 25.62
C TYR A 8 25.27 32.25 24.71
N LYS A 9 26.33 31.60 25.21
CA LYS A 9 27.00 30.51 24.49
C LYS A 9 26.10 29.29 24.32
N LEU A 10 25.38 28.88 25.37
CA LEU A 10 24.42 27.77 25.27
C LEU A 10 23.25 28.09 24.34
N ILE A 11 22.70 29.30 24.43
CA ILE A 11 21.63 29.78 23.54
C ILE A 11 22.12 29.82 22.09
N SER A 12 23.35 30.29 21.86
CA SER A 12 23.95 30.33 20.51
C SER A 12 24.17 28.93 19.94
N VAL A 13 24.65 27.96 20.73
CA VAL A 13 24.81 26.57 20.29
C VAL A 13 23.45 25.93 19.99
N PHE A 14 22.45 26.17 20.83
CA PHE A 14 21.09 25.68 20.61
C PHE A 14 20.45 26.29 19.36
N LEU A 15 20.64 27.59 19.14
CA LEU A 15 20.10 28.30 17.97
C LEU A 15 20.75 27.82 16.67
N SER A 16 22.06 27.56 16.69
CA SER A 16 22.76 26.93 15.56
C SER A 16 22.22 25.54 15.26
N PHE A 17 21.91 24.74 16.29
CA PHE A 17 21.33 23.41 16.10
C PHE A 17 19.91 23.48 15.51
N LEU A 18 19.12 24.47 15.93
CA LEU A 18 17.76 24.70 15.41
C LEU A 18 17.79 25.09 13.92
N LEU A 19 18.74 25.94 13.51
CA LEU A 19 18.92 26.32 12.10
C LEU A 19 19.28 25.11 11.22
N ILE A 20 20.16 24.23 11.69
CA ILE A 20 20.55 23.01 10.96
C ILE A 20 19.35 22.06 10.82
N PHE A 21 18.54 21.91 11.87
CA PHE A 21 17.35 21.05 11.86
C PHE A 21 16.30 21.52 10.85
N THR A 22 16.16 22.83 10.63
CA THR A 22 15.25 23.39 9.61
C THR A 22 15.75 23.25 8.18
N SER A 23 17.05 22.99 7.98
CA SER A 23 17.67 22.93 6.66
C SER A 23 17.58 21.55 6.00
N ILE A 24 17.02 20.55 6.68
CA ILE A 24 16.78 19.23 6.09
C ILE A 24 15.41 19.27 5.40
N PRO A 25 15.34 19.17 4.06
CA PRO A 25 14.07 19.04 3.37
C PRO A 25 13.49 17.64 3.67
N TRP A 26 12.57 17.53 4.62
CA TRP A 26 11.87 16.27 4.97
C TRP A 26 10.95 15.72 3.88
N GLN A 27 11.03 16.26 2.66
CA GLN A 27 10.15 15.94 1.56
C GLN A 27 10.91 16.14 0.25
N THR A 28 11.73 15.14 -0.10
CA THR A 28 12.18 14.91 -1.46
C THR A 28 11.67 13.54 -1.90
N ILE A 29 10.35 13.44 -2.10
CA ILE A 29 9.76 12.40 -2.94
C ILE A 29 9.88 12.91 -4.36
N HIS A 30 10.77 12.29 -5.15
CA HIS A 30 10.78 12.45 -6.61
C HIS A 30 10.26 11.17 -7.24
N VAL A 31 8.97 11.17 -7.61
CA VAL A 31 8.45 10.32 -8.68
C VAL A 31 8.14 11.27 -9.82
N SER A 32 8.96 11.21 -10.86
CA SER A 32 8.66 11.85 -12.13
C SER A 32 7.69 10.94 -12.88
N ALA A 33 6.44 11.33 -12.99
CA ALA A 33 5.56 10.76 -14.00
C ALA A 33 6.02 11.32 -15.35
N GLU A 34 6.78 10.52 -16.10
CA GLU A 34 7.00 10.77 -17.52
C GLU A 34 5.74 10.29 -18.26
N GLU A 35 4.86 11.23 -18.61
CA GLU A 35 3.80 10.97 -19.58
C GLU A 35 4.44 10.89 -20.98
N THR A 36 4.93 9.70 -21.34
CA THR A 36 5.08 9.34 -22.75
C THR A 36 3.99 8.35 -23.10
N GLY A 37 2.98 8.84 -23.81
CA GLY A 37 1.92 8.01 -24.38
C GLY A 37 2.50 6.94 -25.29
N SER A 38 2.30 5.69 -24.91
CA SER A 38 2.26 4.53 -25.79
C SER A 38 1.46 3.45 -25.09
N ALA A 39 0.32 3.10 -25.67
CA ALA A 39 -0.58 2.07 -25.16
C ALA A 39 0.17 0.74 -25.00
N PRO A 40 0.14 0.08 -23.83
CA PRO A 40 0.60 -1.28 -23.70
C PRO A 40 -0.54 -2.21 -24.16
N ASN A 41 -0.25 -2.98 -25.20
CA ASN A 41 -0.98 -4.20 -25.53
C ASN A 41 -0.97 -5.11 -24.29
N VAL A 42 -2.14 -5.31 -23.68
CA VAL A 42 -2.33 -6.18 -22.51
C VAL A 42 -2.22 -7.63 -22.99
N GLN A 43 -0.99 -8.13 -23.04
CA GLN A 43 -0.76 -9.56 -22.92
C GLN A 43 -0.56 -9.87 -21.44
N SER A 44 -1.65 -10.28 -20.78
CA SER A 44 -1.63 -10.90 -19.46
C SER A 44 -0.75 -12.14 -19.51
N LYS A 45 0.54 -11.98 -19.24
CA LYS A 45 1.33 -13.05 -18.65
C LYS A 45 1.05 -13.02 -17.16
N VAL A 46 0.13 -13.89 -16.75
CA VAL A 46 0.10 -14.39 -15.37
C VAL A 46 1.39 -15.18 -15.21
N ASN A 47 2.46 -14.47 -14.89
CA ASN A 47 3.64 -15.09 -14.33
C ASN A 47 3.36 -15.24 -12.83
N ASP A 48 2.69 -16.33 -12.49
CA ASP A 48 2.96 -17.06 -11.25
C ASP A 48 4.42 -17.54 -11.34
N GLU A 49 5.34 -16.61 -11.14
CA GLU A 49 6.73 -16.92 -10.87
C GLU A 49 6.99 -16.40 -9.47
N THR A 50 6.79 -17.32 -8.52
CA THR A 50 7.45 -17.34 -7.22
C THR A 50 8.95 -17.18 -7.43
N GLN A 51 9.41 -15.95 -7.68
CA GLN A 51 10.77 -15.57 -7.38
C GLN A 51 10.84 -15.56 -5.87
N SER A 52 11.40 -16.64 -5.33
CA SER A 52 11.85 -16.80 -3.95
C SER A 52 12.94 -15.77 -3.64
N THR A 53 12.57 -14.49 -3.68
CA THR A 53 13.21 -13.47 -2.89
C THR A 53 12.69 -13.70 -1.48
N ASP A 54 13.59 -13.84 -0.51
CA ASP A 54 13.23 -14.00 0.90
C ASP A 54 12.62 -12.69 1.44
N ILE A 55 11.49 -12.28 0.89
CA ILE A 55 10.70 -11.14 1.32
C ILE A 55 9.47 -11.67 2.03
N LYS A 56 9.13 -11.05 3.16
CA LYS A 56 7.99 -11.45 3.99
C LYS A 56 6.89 -10.42 3.87
N GLU A 57 5.69 -10.84 3.48
CA GLU A 57 4.53 -9.95 3.49
C GLU A 57 4.20 -9.52 4.93
N ILE A 58 3.87 -8.23 5.12
CA ILE A 58 3.44 -7.62 6.37
C ILE A 58 1.97 -7.16 6.24
N PRO A 59 0.98 -8.03 6.49
CA PRO A 59 -0.44 -7.71 6.31
C PRO A 59 -0.94 -6.51 7.12
N SER A 60 -0.33 -6.23 8.28
CA SER A 60 -0.69 -5.08 9.11
C SER A 60 -0.36 -3.72 8.48
N LEU A 61 0.46 -3.70 7.43
CA LEU A 61 0.81 -2.50 6.67
C LEU A 61 0.09 -2.42 5.31
N ARG A 62 -0.81 -3.37 5.01
CA ARG A 62 -1.66 -3.31 3.80
C ARG A 62 -2.46 -2.00 3.77
N THR A 63 -2.78 -1.58 2.56
CA THR A 63 -3.78 -0.54 2.29
C THR A 63 -4.82 -1.08 1.32
N GLU A 64 -5.88 -0.31 1.05
CA GLU A 64 -6.89 -0.66 0.05
C GLU A 64 -6.28 -1.07 -1.31
N LYS A 65 -5.15 -0.47 -1.69
CA LYS A 65 -4.52 -0.60 -3.02
C LYS A 65 -3.10 -1.15 -2.98
N ALA A 66 -2.57 -1.59 -1.83
CA ALA A 66 -1.18 -2.00 -1.76
C ALA A 66 -0.90 -3.16 -0.81
N LYS A 67 0.04 -4.01 -1.22
CA LYS A 67 0.69 -5.04 -0.39
C LYS A 67 2.08 -4.56 0.02
N VAL A 68 2.46 -4.84 1.27
CA VAL A 68 3.75 -4.40 1.82
C VAL A 68 4.56 -5.62 2.21
N PHE A 69 5.83 -5.63 1.82
CA PHE A 69 6.77 -6.71 2.10
C PHE A 69 8.01 -6.15 2.78
N GLN A 70 8.58 -6.93 3.70
CA GLN A 70 9.85 -6.64 4.35
C GLN A 70 10.95 -7.48 3.71
N ASN A 71 12.02 -6.82 3.30
CA ASN A 71 13.23 -7.45 2.78
C ASN A 71 14.11 -7.99 3.93
N LYS A 72 15.05 -8.88 3.60
CA LYS A 72 16.03 -9.42 4.57
C LYS A 72 16.86 -8.36 5.31
N ASP A 73 17.15 -7.24 4.65
CA ASP A 73 17.92 -6.13 5.22
C ASP A 73 17.07 -5.21 6.13
N GLY A 74 15.78 -5.53 6.31
CA GLY A 74 14.84 -4.77 7.12
C GLY A 74 14.17 -3.61 6.37
N SER A 75 14.55 -3.33 5.12
CA SER A 75 13.85 -2.36 4.27
C SER A 75 12.46 -2.87 3.86
N TYR A 76 11.59 -1.95 3.42
CA TYR A 76 10.23 -2.27 3.00
C TYR A 76 10.02 -1.94 1.53
N VAL A 77 9.31 -2.81 0.83
CA VAL A 77 8.82 -2.60 -0.54
C VAL A 77 7.30 -2.69 -0.55
N SER A 78 6.66 -1.92 -1.42
CA SER A 78 5.20 -1.94 -1.59
C SER A 78 4.84 -2.16 -3.05
N GLU A 79 3.95 -3.12 -3.28
CA GLU A 79 3.29 -3.31 -4.55
C GLU A 79 2.00 -2.51 -4.54
N VAL A 80 1.91 -1.49 -5.40
CA VAL A 80 0.78 -0.55 -5.45
C VAL A 80 0.00 -0.77 -6.74
N PHE A 81 -1.32 -0.89 -6.60
CA PHE A 81 -2.26 -1.14 -7.68
C PHE A 81 -3.09 0.13 -7.97
N LEU A 82 -3.58 0.27 -9.21
CA LEU A 82 -4.42 1.40 -9.60
C LEU A 82 -5.81 1.31 -8.95
N ASP A 83 -6.35 0.09 -8.87
CA ASP A 83 -7.65 -0.22 -8.31
C ASP A 83 -7.55 -0.82 -6.91
N PRO A 84 -8.61 -0.72 -6.08
CA PRO A 84 -8.72 -1.44 -4.82
C PRO A 84 -8.56 -2.96 -5.00
N ILE A 85 -7.65 -3.55 -4.24
CA ILE A 85 -7.41 -5.01 -4.23
C ILE A 85 -7.74 -5.66 -2.89
N HIS A 86 -7.91 -4.86 -1.83
CA HIS A 86 -8.31 -5.30 -0.50
C HIS A 86 -9.64 -4.65 -0.09
N TYR A 87 -10.38 -5.33 0.77
CA TYR A 87 -11.53 -4.77 1.48
C TYR A 87 -11.27 -4.81 2.99
N LYS A 88 -11.99 -3.97 3.75
CA LYS A 88 -11.80 -3.87 5.19
C LYS A 88 -12.81 -4.74 5.94
N GLU A 89 -12.32 -5.72 6.68
CA GLU A 89 -13.11 -6.61 7.52
C GLU A 89 -12.57 -6.61 8.95
N ASN A 90 -13.43 -6.33 9.93
CA ASN A 90 -13.06 -6.27 11.35
C ASN A 90 -11.82 -5.39 11.63
N GLY A 91 -11.67 -4.30 10.86
CA GLY A 91 -10.54 -3.37 10.97
C GLY A 91 -9.26 -3.79 10.26
N LYS A 92 -9.22 -4.97 9.63
CA LYS A 92 -8.06 -5.51 8.89
C LYS A 92 -8.32 -5.48 7.38
N TRP A 93 -7.24 -5.44 6.60
CA TRP A 93 -7.29 -5.50 5.14
C TRP A 93 -7.17 -6.94 4.66
N GLU A 94 -8.24 -7.44 4.06
CA GLU A 94 -8.36 -8.79 3.52
C GLU A 94 -8.41 -8.74 1.99
N ASP A 95 -7.90 -9.78 1.33
CA ASP A 95 -7.89 -9.89 -0.13
C ASP A 95 -9.32 -10.05 -0.68
N ILE A 96 -9.64 -9.33 -1.76
CA ILE A 96 -10.90 -9.52 -2.47
C ILE A 96 -10.92 -10.91 -3.13
N ASN A 97 -11.94 -11.71 -2.83
CA ASN A 97 -12.17 -13.01 -3.43
C ASN A 97 -13.46 -13.02 -4.27
N ASN A 98 -13.28 -12.92 -5.59
CA ASN A 98 -14.37 -12.95 -6.57
C ASN A 98 -14.70 -14.37 -7.08
N THR A 99 -14.19 -15.42 -6.43
CA THR A 99 -14.65 -16.79 -6.71
C THR A 99 -16.14 -16.88 -6.39
N LEU A 100 -16.91 -17.41 -7.34
CA LEU A 100 -18.35 -17.57 -7.18
C LEU A 100 -18.65 -18.91 -6.48
N GLU A 101 -19.44 -18.86 -5.42
CA GLU A 101 -19.92 -20.02 -4.68
C GLU A 101 -21.45 -20.05 -4.61
N GLU A 102 -22.03 -21.24 -4.56
CA GLU A 102 -23.48 -21.39 -4.44
C GLU A 102 -23.92 -21.09 -3.00
N ASN A 103 -24.86 -20.15 -2.85
CA ASN A 103 -25.45 -19.82 -1.57
C ASN A 103 -26.64 -20.73 -1.24
N PHE A 104 -27.18 -20.62 -0.03
CA PHE A 104 -28.33 -21.41 0.43
C PHE A 104 -29.62 -21.20 -0.39
N GLN A 105 -29.67 -20.13 -1.20
CA GLN A 105 -30.81 -19.79 -2.06
C GLN A 105 -30.66 -20.37 -3.48
N GLY A 106 -29.57 -21.10 -3.76
CA GLY A 106 -29.28 -21.66 -5.08
C GLY A 106 -28.79 -20.61 -6.08
N GLU A 107 -28.26 -19.49 -5.61
CA GLU A 107 -27.65 -18.43 -6.42
C GLU A 107 -26.13 -18.48 -6.30
N TYR A 108 -25.41 -17.99 -7.31
CA TYR A 108 -23.97 -17.79 -7.21
C TYR A 108 -23.66 -16.44 -6.58
N GLU A 109 -22.78 -16.42 -5.59
CA GLU A 109 -22.35 -15.22 -4.87
C GLU A 109 -20.81 -15.13 -4.80
N ASN A 110 -20.25 -13.91 -4.79
CA ASN A 110 -18.82 -13.73 -4.54
C ASN A 110 -18.44 -14.07 -3.09
N ARG A 111 -17.36 -14.84 -2.94
CA ARG A 111 -16.90 -15.39 -1.68
C ARG A 111 -16.54 -14.34 -0.62
N ALA A 112 -15.73 -13.33 -0.95
CA ALA A 112 -15.27 -12.35 0.04
C ALA A 112 -15.04 -10.95 -0.58
N ASN A 113 -15.82 -9.96 -0.15
CA ASN A 113 -15.68 -8.54 -0.52
C ASN A 113 -16.59 -7.67 0.37
N ASN A 114 -16.46 -6.33 0.32
CA ASN A 114 -17.37 -5.38 0.97
C ASN A 114 -18.73 -5.26 0.26
N PHE A 115 -18.81 -5.63 -1.01
CA PHE A 115 -20.06 -5.68 -1.77
C PHE A 115 -20.38 -7.12 -2.19
N LYS A 116 -21.68 -7.39 -2.37
CA LYS A 116 -22.18 -8.70 -2.77
C LYS A 116 -22.79 -8.65 -4.15
N VAL A 117 -22.34 -9.53 -5.03
CA VAL A 117 -22.85 -9.75 -6.38
C VAL A 117 -23.49 -11.12 -6.43
N LYS A 118 -24.70 -11.20 -6.98
CA LYS A 118 -25.47 -12.43 -7.08
C LYS A 118 -25.89 -12.71 -8.51
N PHE A 119 -25.80 -13.97 -8.92
CA PHE A 119 -26.27 -14.44 -10.22
C PHE A 119 -27.25 -15.62 -10.04
N PRO A 120 -28.35 -15.65 -10.81
CA PRO A 120 -29.23 -16.81 -10.78
C PRO A 120 -28.52 -18.01 -11.42
N LYS A 121 -28.66 -19.19 -10.82
CA LYS A 121 -28.13 -20.45 -11.38
C LYS A 121 -28.81 -20.84 -12.69
N ILE A 122 -30.08 -20.46 -12.84
CA ILE A 122 -30.85 -20.66 -14.06
C ILE A 122 -31.11 -19.28 -14.69
N PRO A 123 -30.67 -19.03 -15.93
CA PRO A 123 -30.93 -17.77 -16.60
C PRO A 123 -32.44 -17.57 -16.77
N LYS A 124 -32.93 -16.36 -16.52
CA LYS A 124 -34.31 -16.00 -16.84
C LYS A 124 -34.42 -15.90 -18.35
N ASN A 125 -35.23 -16.76 -18.97
CA ASN A 125 -35.61 -16.59 -20.38
C ASN A 125 -36.39 -15.27 -20.53
N LYS A 126 -36.02 -14.49 -21.54
CA LYS A 126 -36.72 -13.27 -21.95
C LYS A 126 -37.89 -13.60 -22.87
#